data_AF-A0A7Y2L4L1-F1
#
_entry.id   AF-A0A7Y2L4L1-F1
#
_cell.length_a   1.000
_cell.length_b   1.000
_cell.length_c   1.000
_cell.angle_alpha   90.00
_cell.angle_beta   90.00
_cell.angle_gamma   90.00
#
_symmetry.space_group_name_H-M   'P 1'
#
loop_
_entity.id
_entity.type
_entity.pdbx_description
1 polymer ?
#
loop_
_entity_poly.entity_id
_entity_poly.type
_entity_poly.pdbx_seq_one_letter_code
_entity_poly.pdbx_strand_id
1 'polypeptide(L)'
;GHITKPVADLALNLLDVDEHGFDHQDRRLLLTMIEKFDGGPVGVDSLAAAISEERHTIEDVLEPYLIQQGYIMRTPRGRVVTRHAYLHFGLNIPSRLGEMPVVDEFLNALDD
;
A
#
# COMPACT_ATOMS: atom_id res chain seq x y z
N GLY A 1 17.65 -11.75 32.91
CA GLY A 1 16.43 -11.18 32.33
C GLY A 1 16.02 -12.03 31.15
N HIS A 2 14.80 -12.54 31.14
CA HIS A 2 14.28 -13.35 30.04
C HIS A 2 13.52 -12.44 29.08
N ILE A 3 14.04 -12.28 27.86
CA ILE A 3 13.30 -11.64 26.77
C ILE A 3 12.46 -12.75 26.13
N THR A 4 11.16 -12.74 26.41
CA THR A 4 10.18 -13.65 25.81
C THR A 4 9.58 -13.04 24.55
N LYS A 5 9.24 -13.84 23.54
CA LYS A 5 8.57 -13.43 22.29
C LYS A 5 7.49 -12.32 22.42
N PRO A 6 6.58 -12.36 23.42
CA PRO A 6 5.56 -11.33 23.60
C PRO A 6 6.11 -9.93 23.89
N VAL A 7 7.30 -9.84 24.52
CA VAL A 7 7.95 -8.56 24.86
C VAL A 7 8.67 -7.98 23.64
N ALA A 8 9.14 -8.83 22.71
CA ALA A 8 9.67 -8.41 21.43
C ALA A 8 8.55 -7.89 20.50
N ASP A 9 7.38 -8.56 20.48
CA ASP A 9 6.19 -8.08 19.74
C ASP A 9 5.65 -6.76 20.29
N LEU A 10 5.69 -6.55 21.61
CA LEU A 10 5.28 -5.29 22.22
C LEU A 10 6.25 -4.14 21.91
N ALA A 11 7.54 -4.44 21.73
CA ALA A 11 8.56 -3.48 21.34
C ALA A 11 8.54 -3.16 19.82
N LEU A 12 8.22 -4.14 18.97
CA LEU A 12 7.96 -3.94 17.53
C LEU A 12 6.69 -3.10 17.29
N ASN A 13 5.63 -3.34 18.08
CA ASN A 13 4.43 -2.49 18.11
C ASN A 13 4.68 -1.05 18.58
N LEU A 14 5.83 -0.76 19.18
CA LEU A 14 6.18 0.58 19.66
C LEU A 14 6.81 1.47 18.58
N LEU A 15 7.23 0.87 17.45
CA LEU A 15 7.83 1.58 16.31
C LEU A 15 6.90 1.69 15.11
N ASP A 16 5.72 1.06 15.15
CA ASP A 16 4.66 1.20 14.13
C ASP A 16 5.17 0.92 12.69
N VAL A 17 6.15 0.03 12.56
CA VAL A 17 6.66 -0.49 11.29
C VAL A 17 6.28 -1.97 11.19
N ASP A 18 5.56 -2.36 10.14
CA ASP A 18 5.17 -3.75 9.94
C ASP A 18 6.32 -4.62 9.38
N GLU A 19 6.05 -5.92 9.22
CA GLU A 19 7.05 -6.89 8.72
C GLU A 19 7.59 -6.57 7.32
N HIS A 20 6.90 -5.73 6.54
CA HIS A 20 7.30 -5.30 5.20
C HIS A 20 7.98 -3.93 5.20
N GLY A 21 8.12 -3.28 6.35
CA GLY A 21 8.75 -1.98 6.46
C GLY A 21 7.80 -0.79 6.25
N PHE A 22 6.47 -1.01 6.21
CA PHE A 22 5.54 0.11 6.11
C PHE A 22 5.42 0.84 7.43
N ASP A 23 5.55 2.15 7.36
CA ASP A 23 5.27 3.01 8.49
C ASP A 23 3.76 3.27 8.64
N HIS A 24 3.39 4.16 9.55
CA HIS A 24 1.99 4.53 9.77
C HIS A 24 1.36 5.27 8.58
N GLN A 25 2.13 6.08 7.83
CA GLN A 25 1.62 6.84 6.69
C GLN A 25 1.34 5.93 5.49
N ASP A 26 2.23 4.98 5.21
CA ASP A 26 2.06 3.96 4.17
C ASP A 26 0.77 3.15 4.38
N ARG A 27 0.60 2.61 5.59
CA ARG A 27 -0.58 1.83 5.96
C ARG A 27 -1.84 2.66 5.86
N ARG A 28 -1.81 3.90 6.34
CA ARG A 28 -2.95 4.82 6.26
C ARG A 28 -3.34 5.15 4.81
N LEU A 29 -2.38 5.32 3.92
CA LEU A 29 -2.62 5.56 2.50
C LEU A 29 -3.31 4.35 1.86
N LEU A 30 -2.74 3.15 2.02
CA LEU A 30 -3.29 1.92 1.42
C LEU A 30 -4.68 1.59 1.97
N LEU A 31 -4.88 1.64 3.29
CA LEU A 31 -6.18 1.39 3.92
C LEU A 31 -7.22 2.41 3.46
N THR A 32 -6.86 3.68 3.35
CA THR A 32 -7.78 4.71 2.85
C THR A 32 -8.20 4.43 1.41
N MET A 33 -7.27 4.00 0.55
CA MET A 33 -7.59 3.59 -0.82
C MET A 33 -8.56 2.41 -0.85
N ILE A 34 -8.32 1.38 -0.03
CA ILE A 34 -9.15 0.18 0.04
C ILE A 34 -10.55 0.49 0.59
N GLU A 35 -10.64 1.16 1.73
CA GLU A 35 -11.90 1.35 2.46
C GLU A 35 -12.76 2.49 1.91
N LYS A 36 -12.17 3.64 1.56
CA LYS A 36 -12.94 4.81 1.12
C LYS A 36 -13.15 4.86 -0.39
N PHE A 37 -12.25 4.25 -1.16
CA PHE A 37 -12.27 4.31 -2.63
C PHE A 37 -12.43 2.94 -3.28
N ASP A 38 -12.76 1.90 -2.49
CA ASP A 38 -12.92 0.50 -2.93
C ASP A 38 -11.66 -0.08 -3.62
N GLY A 39 -10.53 0.60 -3.47
CA GLY A 39 -9.27 0.28 -4.13
C GLY A 39 -8.91 1.14 -5.36
N GLY A 40 -9.70 2.18 -5.66
CA GLY A 40 -9.46 3.14 -6.74
C GLY A 40 -10.28 2.87 -8.02
N PRO A 41 -10.02 3.61 -9.12
CA PRO A 41 -8.99 4.64 -9.30
C PRO A 41 -9.32 5.95 -8.57
N VAL A 42 -8.31 6.55 -7.92
CA VAL A 42 -8.47 7.80 -7.16
C VAL A 42 -7.37 8.83 -7.49
N GLY A 43 -7.75 10.11 -7.60
CA GLY A 43 -6.82 11.21 -7.84
C GLY A 43 -5.99 11.55 -6.60
N VAL A 44 -4.77 12.06 -6.78
CA VAL A 44 -3.89 12.40 -5.64
C VAL A 44 -4.46 13.50 -4.77
N ASP A 45 -5.12 14.51 -5.34
CA ASP A 45 -5.72 15.58 -4.55
C ASP A 45 -6.83 15.06 -3.64
N SER A 46 -7.60 14.07 -4.11
CA SER A 46 -8.62 13.39 -3.30
C SER A 46 -8.00 12.51 -2.22
N LEU A 47 -6.88 11.85 -2.50
CA LEU A 47 -6.14 11.05 -1.52
C LEU A 47 -5.54 11.94 -0.42
N ALA A 48 -4.83 12.99 -0.82
CA ALA A 48 -4.28 14.02 0.06
C ALA A 48 -5.35 14.57 1.01
N ALA A 49 -6.51 14.95 0.48
CA ALA A 49 -7.63 15.41 1.30
C ALA A 49 -8.15 14.32 2.26
N ALA A 50 -8.21 13.05 1.82
CA ALA A 50 -8.76 11.95 2.60
C ALA A 50 -7.87 11.51 3.78
N ILE A 51 -6.55 11.65 3.66
CA ILE A 51 -5.58 11.32 4.72
C ILE A 51 -5.00 12.55 5.42
N SER A 52 -5.44 13.76 5.05
CA SER A 52 -4.95 15.03 5.58
C SER A 52 -3.43 15.19 5.41
N GLU A 53 -2.93 14.83 4.24
CA GLU A 53 -1.53 15.01 3.86
C GLU A 53 -1.37 15.92 2.66
N GLU A 54 -0.15 16.42 2.47
CA GLU A 54 0.19 17.17 1.27
C GLU A 54 0.36 16.22 0.07
N ARG A 55 -0.11 16.67 -1.11
CA ARG A 55 0.06 15.96 -2.37
C ARG A 55 1.52 15.57 -2.61
N HIS A 56 2.45 16.49 -2.37
CA HIS A 56 3.87 16.28 -2.61
C HIS A 56 4.45 15.19 -1.71
N THR A 57 4.02 15.13 -0.44
CA THR A 57 4.39 14.04 0.48
C THR A 57 3.98 12.68 -0.10
N ILE A 58 2.77 12.58 -0.65
CA ILE A 58 2.30 11.33 -1.25
C ILE A 58 3.13 10.97 -2.49
N GLU A 59 3.35 11.90 -3.42
CA GLU A 59 4.00 11.62 -4.70
C GLU A 59 5.51 11.37 -4.60
N ASP A 60 6.18 12.06 -3.67
CA ASP A 60 7.64 12.12 -3.60
C ASP A 60 8.22 11.29 -2.45
N VAL A 61 7.41 10.99 -1.42
CA VAL A 61 7.85 10.23 -0.25
C VAL A 61 7.21 8.84 -0.21
N LEU A 62 5.88 8.75 -0.26
CA LEU A 62 5.16 7.48 -0.02
C LEU A 62 5.05 6.61 -1.28
N GLU A 63 4.57 7.18 -2.39
CA GLU A 63 4.31 6.43 -3.63
C GLU A 63 5.54 5.71 -4.21
N PRO A 64 6.77 6.26 -4.20
CA PRO A 64 7.91 5.59 -4.83
C PRO A 64 8.14 4.17 -4.31
N TYR A 65 8.08 3.98 -2.99
CA TYR A 65 8.26 2.67 -2.37
C TYR A 65 7.07 1.75 -2.63
N LEU A 66 5.84 2.24 -2.43
CA LEU A 66 4.63 1.44 -2.60
C LEU A 66 4.40 0.99 -4.04
N ILE A 67 4.82 1.79 -5.03
CA ILE A 67 4.79 1.40 -6.44
C ILE A 67 5.89 0.37 -6.72
N GLN A 68 7.11 0.59 -6.24
CA GLN A 68 8.22 -0.35 -6.46
C GLN A 68 7.95 -1.74 -5.88
N GLN A 69 7.31 -1.79 -4.70
CA GLN A 69 6.91 -3.04 -4.07
C GLN A 69 5.59 -3.62 -4.62
N GLY A 70 4.97 -2.95 -5.60
CA GLY A 70 3.79 -3.45 -6.30
C GLY A 70 2.48 -3.35 -5.52
N TYR A 71 2.36 -2.47 -4.53
CA TYR A 71 1.15 -2.24 -3.75
C TYR A 71 0.20 -1.22 -4.37
N ILE A 72 0.76 -0.24 -5.08
CA ILE A 72 0.02 0.80 -5.80
C ILE A 72 0.44 0.78 -7.27
N MET A 73 -0.52 1.04 -8.17
CA MET A 73 -0.25 1.29 -9.57
C MET A 73 -0.81 2.65 -9.99
N ARG A 74 -0.02 3.41 -10.74
CA ARG A 74 -0.46 4.66 -11.37
C ARG A 74 -1.18 4.35 -12.68
N THR A 75 -2.34 4.97 -12.87
CA THR A 75 -3.11 4.91 -14.12
C THR A 75 -3.46 6.33 -14.58
N PRO A 76 -3.84 6.53 -15.86
CA PRO A 76 -4.32 7.84 -16.33
C PRO A 76 -5.54 8.37 -15.56
N ARG A 77 -6.30 7.48 -14.91
CA ARG A 77 -7.51 7.82 -14.14
C ARG A 77 -7.24 8.04 -12.65
N GLY A 78 -6.03 7.77 -12.17
CA GLY A 78 -5.68 7.83 -10.76
C GLY A 78 -4.86 6.63 -10.27
N ARG A 79 -4.71 6.52 -8.96
CA ARG A 79 -4.00 5.44 -8.28
C ARG A 79 -4.97 4.31 -7.98
N VAL A 80 -4.52 3.08 -8.17
CA VAL A 80 -5.25 1.87 -7.78
C VAL A 80 -4.36 1.03 -6.89
N VAL A 81 -4.94 0.40 -5.87
CA VAL A 81 -4.23 -0.62 -5.08
C VAL A 81 -4.27 -1.94 -5.82
N THR A 82 -3.19 -2.70 -5.70
CA THR A 82 -3.09 -4.03 -6.29
C THR A 82 -3.59 -5.09 -5.33
N ARG A 83 -3.65 -6.33 -5.81
CA ARG A 83 -3.90 -7.52 -4.98
C ARG A 83 -2.94 -7.64 -3.79
N HIS A 84 -1.68 -7.21 -3.92
CA HIS A 84 -0.68 -7.30 -2.87
C HIS A 84 -1.07 -6.50 -1.63
N ALA A 85 -1.69 -5.33 -1.81
CA ALA A 85 -2.19 -4.53 -0.69
C ALA A 85 -3.28 -5.27 0.08
N TYR A 86 -4.26 -5.88 -0.60
CA TYR A 86 -5.30 -6.66 0.08
C TYR A 86 -4.72 -7.86 0.84
N LEU A 87 -3.80 -8.59 0.22
CA LEU A 87 -3.15 -9.74 0.85
C LEU A 87 -2.34 -9.34 2.09
N HIS A 88 -1.64 -8.22 2.03
CA HIS A 88 -0.84 -7.70 3.13
C HIS A 88 -1.69 -7.35 4.36
N PHE A 89 -2.89 -6.77 4.17
CA PHE A 89 -3.82 -6.51 5.27
C PHE A 89 -4.71 -7.72 5.62
N GLY A 90 -4.50 -8.89 5.00
CA GLY A 90 -5.33 -10.08 5.21
C GLY A 90 -6.79 -9.91 4.77
N LEU A 91 -7.05 -9.00 3.83
CA LEU A 91 -8.39 -8.68 3.33
C LEU A 91 -8.78 -9.58 2.14
N ASN A 92 -10.09 -9.79 1.99
CA ASN A 92 -10.63 -10.49 0.84
C ASN A 92 -10.39 -9.67 -0.43
N ILE A 93 -9.84 -10.33 -1.46
CA ILE A 93 -9.56 -9.70 -2.74
C ILE A 93 -10.88 -9.54 -3.51
N PRO A 94 -11.24 -8.31 -3.93
CA PRO A 94 -12.38 -8.08 -4.82
C PRO A 94 -12.29 -8.92 -6.09
N SER A 95 -13.40 -9.53 -6.52
CA SER A 95 -13.44 -10.40 -7.71
C SER A 95 -12.89 -9.71 -8.97
N ARG A 96 -13.10 -8.39 -9.09
CA ARG A 96 -12.60 -7.55 -10.20
C ARG A 96 -11.06 -7.48 -10.30
N LEU A 97 -10.34 -7.78 -9.23
CA LEU A 97 -8.87 -7.79 -9.19
C LEU A 97 -8.27 -9.16 -9.54
N GLY A 98 -9.09 -10.22 -9.58
CA GLY A 98 -8.64 -11.57 -9.97
C GLY A 98 -8.25 -11.69 -11.45
N GLU A 99 -8.62 -10.70 -12.27
CA GLU A 99 -8.36 -10.66 -13.71
C GLU A 99 -7.22 -9.69 -14.09
N MET A 100 -6.59 -9.00 -13.12
CA MET A 100 -5.48 -8.11 -13.43
C MET A 100 -4.18 -8.91 -13.63
N PRO A 101 -3.41 -8.64 -14.70
CA PRO A 101 -2.11 -9.25 -14.91
C PRO A 101 -1.23 -9.01 -13.69
N VAL A 102 -0.57 -10.08 -13.24
CA VAL A 102 0.26 -10.09 -12.03
C VAL A 102 1.43 -9.15 -12.26
N VAL A 103 1.91 -8.49 -11.20
CA VAL A 103 3.04 -7.52 -11.29
C VAL A 103 4.29 -8.16 -11.92
N ASP A 104 4.46 -9.48 -11.77
CA ASP A 104 5.49 -10.26 -12.45
C ASP A 104 5.42 -10.17 -13.98
N GLU A 105 4.24 -10.05 -14.60
CA GLU A 105 4.13 -9.83 -16.05
C GLU A 105 4.63 -8.45 -16.48
N PHE A 106 4.47 -7.42 -15.63
CA PHE A 106 4.96 -6.07 -15.94
C PHE A 106 6.48 -5.94 -15.74
N LEU A 107 7.04 -6.63 -14.74
CA LEU A 107 8.50 -6.67 -14.55
C LEU A 107 9.18 -7.48 -15.67
N ASN A 108 8.59 -8.61 -16.07
CA ASN A 108 9.12 -9.41 -17.19
C ASN A 108 8.97 -8.71 -18.55
N ALA A 109 8.00 -7.80 -18.72
CA ALA A 109 7.80 -7.05 -19.97
C ALA A 109 8.75 -5.85 -20.14
N LEU A 110 9.55 -5.50 -19.13
CA LEU A 110 10.55 -4.43 -19.19
C LEU A 110 11.98 -4.97 -19.39
N ASP A 111 12.15 -6.29 -19.34
CA ASP A 111 13.43 -6.99 -19.56
C ASP A 111 13.60 -7.54 -21.00
N ASP A 112 12.64 -7.29 -21.91
CA ASP A 112 12.67 -7.64 -23.35
C ASP A 112 12.86 -6.43 -24.28
#